data_AF-A0A7X9B7U3-F1
#
_entry.id   AF-A0A7X9B7U3-F1
#
_cell.length_a   1.000
_cell.length_b   1.000
_cell.length_c   1.000
_cell.angle_alpha   90.00
_cell.angle_beta   90.00
_cell.angle_gamma   90.00
#
_symmetry.space_group_name_H-M   'P 1'
#
loop_
_entity.id
_entity.type
_entity.pdbx_description
1 polymer ?
#
loop_
_entity_poly.entity_id
_entity_poly.type
_entity_poly.pdbx_seq_one_letter_code
_entity_poly.pdbx_strand_id
1 'polypeptide(L)'
;MGDKITMSEALMITVTSMIVVFAVLALIAWMIGLLKNVGKESVKKQLETPKKEEEELLVSDEIQGEVEYDEDLIAVISAAIVASMGLKIPNINITSIKRINQNTSAWREMSKQEHFYGKL
;
A
#
# COMPACT_ATOMS: atom_id res chain seq x y z
N MET A 1 13.87 -44.60 -34.36
CA MET A 1 12.61 -45.18 -33.85
C MET A 1 11.78 -44.02 -33.36
N GLY A 2 10.65 -43.73 -34.04
CA GLY A 2 9.74 -42.67 -33.62
C GLY A 2 8.64 -43.28 -32.78
N ASP A 3 8.64 -42.99 -31.48
CA ASP A 3 7.54 -43.37 -30.60
C ASP A 3 6.31 -42.58 -31.02
N LYS A 4 5.31 -43.33 -31.48
CA LYS A 4 4.03 -42.79 -31.94
C LYS A 4 3.24 -42.40 -30.70
N ILE A 5 3.25 -41.11 -30.36
CA ILE A 5 2.37 -40.52 -29.34
C ILE A 5 0.94 -40.93 -29.71
N THR A 6 0.28 -41.66 -28.82
CA THR A 6 -1.08 -42.14 -29.08
C THR A 6 -2.03 -40.96 -28.89
N MET A 7 -3.08 -40.81 -29.72
CA MET A 7 -4.04 -39.68 -29.59
C MET A 7 -4.65 -39.57 -28.18
N SER A 8 -4.76 -40.69 -27.46
CA SER A 8 -5.18 -40.75 -26.06
C SER A 8 -4.19 -40.08 -25.10
N GLU A 9 -2.90 -40.16 -25.38
CA GLU A 9 -1.84 -39.57 -24.57
C GLU A 9 -1.84 -38.05 -24.71
N ALA A 10 -2.00 -37.54 -25.93
CA ALA A 10 -2.18 -36.11 -26.18
C ALA A 10 -3.44 -35.57 -25.48
N LEU A 11 -4.55 -36.31 -25.52
CA LEU A 11 -5.80 -35.93 -24.85
C LEU A 11 -5.65 -35.92 -23.32
N MET A 12 -4.92 -36.88 -22.75
CA MET A 12 -4.61 -36.88 -21.30
C MET A 12 -3.73 -35.69 -20.90
N ILE A 13 -2.74 -35.34 -21.73
CA ILE A 13 -1.85 -34.20 -21.47
C ILE A 13 -2.64 -32.88 -21.44
N THR A 14 -3.61 -32.69 -22.35
CA THR A 14 -4.37 -31.43 -22.43
C THR A 14 -5.31 -31.27 -21.24
N VAL A 15 -6.02 -32.34 -20.86
CA VAL A 15 -6.90 -32.34 -19.69
C VAL A 15 -6.08 -32.10 -18.42
N THR A 16 -4.94 -32.76 -18.28
CA THR A 16 -4.05 -32.57 -17.13
C THR A 16 -3.52 -31.15 -17.07
N SER A 17 -3.09 -30.58 -18.20
CA SER A 17 -2.63 -29.19 -18.30
C SER A 17 -3.75 -28.20 -17.90
N MET A 18 -4.99 -28.45 -18.35
CA MET A 18 -6.14 -27.62 -17.99
C MET A 18 -6.42 -27.62 -16.49
N ILE A 19 -6.35 -28.79 -15.84
CA ILE A 19 -6.51 -28.92 -14.39
C ILE A 19 -5.39 -28.19 -13.65
N VAL A 20 -4.14 -28.34 -14.09
CA VAL A 20 -2.98 -27.69 -13.46
C VAL A 20 -3.11 -26.17 -13.55
N VAL A 21 -3.50 -25.62 -14.70
CA VAL A 21 -3.71 -24.16 -14.86
C VAL A 21 -4.79 -23.65 -13.90
N PHE A 22 -5.91 -24.37 -13.78
CA PHE A 22 -6.96 -24.06 -12.81
C PHE A 22 -6.45 -24.11 -11.36
N ALA A 23 -5.66 -25.13 -11.02
CA ALA A 23 -5.07 -25.28 -9.68
C ALA A 23 -4.10 -24.14 -9.36
N VAL A 24 -3.27 -23.73 -10.32
CA VAL A 24 -2.35 -22.59 -10.16
C VAL A 24 -3.11 -21.29 -9.91
N LEU A 25 -4.17 -21.01 -10.69
CA LEU A 25 -5.01 -19.84 -10.48
C LEU A 25 -5.71 -19.85 -9.11
N ALA A 26 -6.25 -20.99 -8.70
CA ALA A 26 -6.88 -21.16 -7.40
C ALA A 26 -5.87 -20.94 -6.25
N LEU A 27 -4.66 -21.47 -6.39
CA LEU A 27 -3.58 -21.29 -5.41
C LEU A 27 -3.21 -19.80 -5.28
N ILE A 28 -2.99 -19.11 -6.40
CA ILE A 28 -2.66 -17.68 -6.39
C ILE A 28 -3.81 -16.87 -5.77
N ALA A 29 -5.06 -17.16 -6.14
CA ALA A 29 -6.24 -16.50 -5.58
C ALA A 29 -6.36 -16.73 -4.07
N TRP A 30 -6.07 -17.94 -3.59
CA TRP A 30 -6.05 -18.24 -2.17
C TRP A 30 -4.92 -17.48 -1.46
N MET A 31 -3.73 -17.44 -2.03
CA MET A 31 -2.58 -16.72 -1.46
C MET A 31 -2.88 -15.22 -1.30
N ILE A 32 -3.48 -14.60 -2.32
CA ILE A 32 -3.94 -13.21 -2.27
C ILE A 32 -5.07 -13.04 -1.25
N GLY A 33 -5.99 -14.01 -1.16
CA GLY A 33 -7.07 -14.02 -0.17
C GLY A 33 -6.54 -14.02 1.26
N LEU A 34 -5.52 -14.83 1.54
CA LEU A 34 -4.86 -14.90 2.85
C LEU A 34 -4.19 -13.58 3.19
N LEU A 35 -3.43 -13.00 2.25
CA LEU A 35 -2.78 -11.70 2.43
C LEU A 35 -3.80 -10.57 2.63
N LYS A 36 -4.92 -10.58 1.89
CA LYS A 36 -6.03 -9.64 2.06
C LYS A 36 -6.70 -9.80 3.43
N ASN A 37 -6.76 -11.00 3.98
CA ASN A 37 -7.37 -11.25 5.29
C ASN A 37 -6.46 -10.81 6.44
N VAL A 38 -5.14 -10.99 6.30
CA VAL A 38 -4.14 -10.50 7.27
C VAL A 38 -3.98 -8.98 7.20
N GLY A 39 -4.09 -8.37 6.01
CA GLY A 39 -4.10 -6.91 5.83
C GLY A 39 -5.43 -6.22 6.16
N LYS A 40 -6.43 -6.96 6.67
CA LYS A 40 -7.74 -6.44 7.10
C LYS A 40 -7.88 -6.45 8.62
N GLU A 41 -6.91 -5.89 9.32
CA GLU A 41 -7.14 -5.39 10.67
C GLU A 41 -7.40 -3.88 10.59
N SER A 42 -8.65 -3.56 10.24
CA SER A 42 -9.40 -2.34 10.56
C SER A 42 -10.44 -2.08 9.47
N VAL A 43 -11.55 -1.47 9.88
CA VAL A 43 -12.79 -1.30 9.13
C VAL A 43 -13.69 -2.55 9.18
N LYS A 44 -14.33 -2.71 10.35
CA LYS A 44 -15.70 -3.23 10.43
C LYS A 44 -16.54 -2.49 9.37
N LYS A 45 -16.75 -3.14 8.22
CA LYS A 45 -17.75 -2.70 7.25
C LYS A 45 -19.10 -3.14 7.78
N GLN A 46 -19.77 -2.22 8.49
CA GLN A 46 -21.23 -2.27 8.59
C GLN A 46 -21.77 -2.34 7.17
N LEU A 47 -22.61 -3.36 6.99
CA LEU A 47 -23.42 -3.58 5.83
C LEU A 47 -24.32 -2.37 5.67
N GLU A 48 -24.28 -1.72 4.51
CA GLU A 48 -25.48 -1.20 3.84
C GLU A 48 -25.14 -0.83 2.39
N THR A 49 -25.96 -1.38 1.49
CA THR A 49 -25.96 -1.26 0.04
C THR A 49 -26.44 0.12 -0.44
N PRO A 50 -26.29 0.45 -1.74
CA PRO A 50 -25.79 1.73 -2.22
C PRO A 50 -26.89 2.76 -2.46
N LYS A 51 -26.57 4.05 -2.27
CA LYS A 51 -27.31 5.14 -2.91
C LYS A 51 -26.35 6.25 -3.34
N LYS A 52 -26.20 6.34 -4.66
CA LYS A 52 -26.05 7.54 -5.48
C LYS A 52 -26.35 8.85 -4.73
N GLU A 53 -25.36 9.72 -4.61
CA GLU A 53 -25.49 11.14 -4.97
C GLU A 53 -24.09 11.77 -5.03
N GLU A 54 -23.73 12.11 -6.26
CA GLU A 54 -22.76 13.11 -6.62
C GLU A 54 -23.36 14.45 -6.20
N GLU A 55 -22.74 15.17 -5.27
CA GLU A 55 -22.90 16.62 -5.17
C GLU A 55 -21.77 17.24 -4.34
N GLU A 56 -21.22 18.29 -4.94
CA GLU A 56 -20.18 19.20 -4.49
C GLU A 56 -20.45 19.75 -3.10
N LEU A 57 -19.41 20.03 -2.31
CA LEU A 57 -19.41 21.20 -1.42
C LEU A 57 -17.96 21.57 -1.07
N LEU A 58 -17.52 22.69 -1.62
CA LEU A 58 -16.42 23.51 -1.13
C LEU A 58 -16.82 24.17 0.21
N VAL A 59 -15.83 24.77 0.88
CA VAL A 59 -15.84 25.57 2.14
C VAL A 59 -15.10 24.79 3.24
N SER A 60 -13.78 25.00 3.41
CA SER A 60 -13.17 26.11 4.16
C SER A 60 -13.72 26.21 5.57
N ASP A 61 -13.06 25.54 6.52
CA ASP A 61 -13.11 25.99 7.91
C ASP A 61 -11.75 25.87 8.60
N GLU A 62 -11.49 26.94 9.33
CA GLU A 62 -10.34 27.30 10.12
C GLU A 62 -10.16 26.30 11.28
N ILE A 63 -9.29 25.30 11.12
CA ILE A 63 -8.98 24.39 12.23
C ILE A 63 -7.91 25.05 13.10
N GLN A 64 -8.36 25.96 13.96
CA GLN A 64 -7.73 26.22 15.25
C GLN A 64 -8.25 25.16 16.24
N GLY A 65 -7.92 23.90 15.95
CA GLY A 65 -8.17 22.76 16.82
C GLY A 65 -6.87 22.41 17.51
N GLU A 66 -6.92 22.23 18.82
CA GLU A 66 -5.88 21.58 19.60
C GLU A 66 -5.55 20.25 18.90
N VAL A 67 -4.43 20.23 18.17
CA VAL A 67 -4.00 19.05 17.44
C VAL A 67 -3.46 18.10 18.48
N GLU A 68 -4.34 17.24 18.99
CA GLU A 68 -3.93 16.04 19.70
C GLU A 68 -3.12 15.21 18.70
N TYR A 69 -1.80 15.34 18.80
CA TYR A 69 -0.90 14.53 18.00
C TYR A 69 -1.01 13.10 18.49
N ASP A 70 -1.34 12.21 17.57
CA ASP A 70 -1.36 10.78 17.80
C ASP A 70 -0.03 10.33 18.46
N GLU A 71 -0.13 9.65 19.61
CA GLU A 71 1.02 9.13 20.36
C GLU A 71 1.89 8.23 19.48
N ASP A 72 1.26 7.48 18.56
CA ASP A 72 1.94 6.64 17.58
C ASP A 72 2.85 7.46 16.66
N LEU A 73 2.41 8.65 16.25
CA LEU A 73 3.18 9.53 15.39
C LEU A 73 4.42 10.08 16.11
N ILE A 74 4.28 10.44 17.39
CA ILE A 74 5.38 10.93 18.23
C ILE A 74 6.40 9.80 18.48
N ALA A 75 5.94 8.58 18.74
CA ALA A 75 6.79 7.41 18.95
C ALA A 75 7.63 7.08 17.71
N VAL A 76 7.02 7.06 16.52
CA VAL A 76 7.74 6.77 15.27
C VAL A 76 8.74 7.88 14.93
N ILE A 77 8.36 9.15 15.08
CA ILE A 77 9.26 10.28 14.81
C ILE A 77 10.44 10.27 15.78
N SER A 78 10.20 10.07 17.09
CA SER A 78 11.27 10.00 18.09
C SER A 78 12.22 8.83 17.84
N ALA A 79 11.71 7.64 17.48
CA ALA A 79 12.53 6.49 17.12
C ALA A 79 13.40 6.76 15.87
N ALA A 80 12.84 7.41 14.84
CA ALA A 80 13.59 7.76 13.63
C ALA A 80 14.70 8.79 13.93
N ILE A 81 14.43 9.77 14.78
CA ILE A 81 15.40 10.78 15.25
C ILE A 81 16.53 10.12 16.05
N VAL A 82 16.19 9.21 16.98
CA VAL A 82 17.15 8.39 17.74
C VAL A 82 18.03 7.58 16.80
N ALA A 83 17.43 6.90 15.83
CA ALA A 83 18.16 6.08 14.87
C ALA A 83 19.08 6.90 13.95
N SER A 84 18.62 8.07 13.50
CA SER A 84 19.36 8.94 12.60
C SER A 84 20.54 9.67 13.28
N MET A 85 20.33 10.13 14.52
CA MET A 85 21.31 10.94 15.24
C MET A 85 22.10 10.16 16.31
N GLY A 86 21.81 8.88 16.52
CA GLY A 86 22.47 8.04 17.52
C GLY A 86 22.24 8.50 18.97
N LEU A 87 21.18 9.27 19.21
CA LEU A 87 20.84 9.81 20.53
C LEU A 87 20.05 8.80 21.37
N LYS A 88 20.06 8.94 22.70
CA LYS A 88 19.22 8.11 23.59
C LYS A 88 17.89 8.83 23.87
N ILE A 89 16.83 8.04 24.06
CA ILE A 89 15.43 8.48 24.21
C ILE A 89 15.17 9.57 25.27
N PRO A 90 15.88 9.68 26.43
CA PRO A 90 15.60 10.78 27.38
C PRO A 90 16.09 12.17 26.91
N ASN A 91 16.85 12.26 25.82
CA ASN A 91 17.44 13.54 25.36
C ASN A 91 16.62 14.25 24.27
N ILE A 92 15.41 13.78 23.95
CA ILE A 92 14.60 14.33 22.85
C ILE A 92 13.27 14.83 23.43
N ASN A 93 12.98 16.11 23.23
CA ASN A 93 11.72 16.74 23.58
C ASN A 93 11.10 17.40 22.34
N ILE A 94 9.88 16.99 21.98
CA ILE A 94 9.19 17.47 20.77
C ILE A 94 8.11 18.48 21.19
N THR A 95 8.33 19.77 20.88
CA THR A 95 7.43 20.85 21.32
C THR A 95 6.29 21.14 20.34
N SER A 96 6.49 20.95 19.04
CA SER A 96 5.48 21.28 18.02
C SER A 96 5.70 20.49 16.74
N ILE A 97 4.61 19.96 16.15
CA ILE A 97 4.63 19.22 14.90
C ILE A 97 3.70 19.91 13.89
N LYS A 98 4.22 20.77 13.02
CA LYS A 98 3.40 21.37 11.96
C LYS A 98 3.55 20.58 10.67
N ARG A 99 2.46 19.95 10.20
CA ARG A 99 2.43 19.39 8.85
C ARG A 99 2.38 20.54 7.85
N ILE A 100 3.39 20.62 6.99
CA ILE A 100 3.36 21.49 5.82
C ILE A 100 2.67 20.73 4.68
N ASN A 101 1.76 21.38 3.97
CA ASN A 101 1.13 20.80 2.79
C ASN A 101 2.20 20.69 1.70
N GLN A 102 2.73 19.48 1.50
CA GLN A 102 3.60 19.16 0.39
C GLN A 102 2.72 19.06 -0.86
N ASN A 103 2.45 20.22 -1.49
CA ASN A 103 1.71 20.29 -2.76
C ASN A 103 2.52 19.71 -3.95
N THR A 104 3.72 19.19 -3.68
CA THR A 104 4.53 18.48 -4.67
C THR A 104 4.62 17.02 -4.21
N SER A 105 4.30 16.09 -5.10
CA SER A 105 4.55 14.68 -4.84
C SER A 105 6.06 14.42 -4.91
N ALA A 106 6.56 13.44 -4.14
CA ALA A 106 7.97 13.04 -4.19
C ALA A 106 8.44 12.77 -5.64
N TRP A 107 7.58 12.16 -6.45
CA TRP A 107 7.80 11.95 -7.89
C TRP A 107 8.01 13.23 -8.68
N ARG A 108 7.27 14.30 -8.36
CA ARG A 108 7.38 15.61 -9.03
C ARG A 108 8.70 16.32 -8.68
N GLU A 109 9.21 16.13 -7.47
CA GLU A 109 10.50 16.72 -7.09
C GLU A 109 11.67 15.93 -7.66
N MET A 110 11.60 14.59 -7.66
CA MET A 110 12.64 13.74 -8.27
C MET A 110 12.77 14.00 -9.77
N SER A 111 11.66 14.11 -10.50
CA SER A 111 11.71 14.45 -11.93
C SER A 111 12.30 15.85 -12.18
N LYS A 112 12.04 16.83 -11.30
CA LYS A 112 12.72 18.14 -11.37
C LYS A 112 14.23 17.98 -11.15
N GLN A 113 14.66 17.22 -10.15
CA GLN A 113 16.08 17.00 -9.86
C GLN A 113 16.79 16.32 -11.04
N GLU A 114 16.18 15.32 -11.66
CA GLU A 114 16.73 14.65 -12.85
C GLU A 114 16.98 15.64 -14.00
N HIS A 115 16.07 16.59 -14.23
CA HIS A 115 16.26 17.64 -15.24
C HIS A 115 17.39 18.62 -14.91
N PHE A 116 17.66 18.89 -13.63
CA PHE A 116 18.75 19.78 -13.23
C PHE A 116 20.11 19.08 -13.32
N TYR A 117 20.21 17.82 -12.88
CA TYR A 117 21.46 17.05 -12.94
C TYR A 117 21.83 16.60 -14.35
N GLY A 118 20.85 16.32 -15.23
CA GLY A 118 21.13 15.96 -16.63
C GLY A 118 21.63 17.11 -17.51
N LYS A 119 21.73 18.33 -16.98
CA LYS A 119 22.14 19.54 -17.71
C LYS A 119 23.48 20.13 -17.21
N LEU A 120 24.14 19.46 -16.26
CA LEU A 120 25.49 19.73 -15.77
C LEU A 120 26.47 18.71 -16.36
#